data_AF-A0AAU1H8B3-F1
#
_entry.id   AF-A0AAU1H8B3-F1
#
_cell.length_a   1.000
_cell.length_b   1.000
_cell.length_c   1.000
_cell.angle_alpha   90.00
_cell.angle_beta   90.00
_cell.angle_gamma   90.00
#
_symmetry.space_group_name_H-M   'P 1'
#
loop_
_entity.id
_entity.type
_entity.pdbx_description
1 polymer ?
#
loop_
_entity_poly.entity_id
_entity_poly.type
_entity_poly.pdbx_seq_one_letter_code
_entity_poly.pdbx_strand_id
1 'polypeptide(L)'
;MFTAPLVLLLLLTVVLVWESVRANVAPGARSDWPWRLQLLDMEALGSLLAVAAGAVLARAQYARTVRPYLGWRGGWVREHLKGGAQAWRMGLLNGGQHIAAVESYDFLVVPAGADAPDAAARWTGLPGAAAELTALGLTVAEDFQLVDISPGFPLVSTGSYETVLVGAFSKRFLERVDALYVRVRVVDVVGDSHERIGDCLKGARATAFAPLD
;
A
#
# COMPACT_ATOMS: atom_id res chain seq x y z
N MET A 1 -5.05 -0.66 -14.18
CA MET A 1 -5.85 -1.46 -15.16
C MET A 1 -4.98 -2.56 -15.79
N PHE A 2 -4.89 -3.73 -15.17
CA PHE A 2 -4.19 -4.92 -15.71
C PHE A 2 -5.14 -5.99 -16.27
N THR A 3 -6.44 -5.75 -16.14
CA THR A 3 -7.48 -6.72 -16.44
C THR A 3 -7.56 -7.04 -17.92
N ALA A 4 -7.35 -6.06 -18.82
CA ALA A 4 -7.53 -6.25 -20.25
C ALA A 4 -6.53 -7.26 -20.87
N PRO A 5 -5.20 -7.17 -20.66
CA PRO A 5 -4.26 -8.17 -21.15
C PRO A 5 -4.51 -9.57 -20.57
N LEU A 6 -4.89 -9.67 -19.30
CA LEU A 6 -5.23 -10.94 -18.66
C LEU A 6 -6.49 -11.56 -19.25
N VAL A 7 -7.54 -10.76 -19.45
CA VAL A 7 -8.80 -11.22 -20.08
C VAL A 7 -8.53 -11.67 -21.51
N LEU A 8 -7.73 -10.91 -22.27
CA LEU A 8 -7.35 -11.31 -23.63
C LEU A 8 -6.58 -12.64 -23.62
N LEU A 9 -5.58 -12.78 -22.75
CA LEU A 9 -4.82 -14.02 -22.61
C LEU A 9 -5.72 -15.21 -22.25
N LEU A 10 -6.66 -15.01 -21.32
CA LEU A 10 -7.63 -16.04 -20.92
C LEU A 10 -8.53 -16.44 -22.10
N LEU A 11 -9.09 -15.47 -22.82
CA LEU A 11 -9.94 -15.71 -23.97
C LEU A 11 -9.20 -16.48 -25.07
N LEU A 12 -7.97 -16.05 -25.38
CA LEU A 12 -7.13 -16.74 -26.37
C LEU A 12 -6.78 -18.17 -25.93
N THR A 13 -6.57 -18.39 -24.63
CA THR A 13 -6.34 -19.74 -24.08
C THR A 13 -7.58 -20.63 -24.24
N VAL A 14 -8.78 -20.08 -24.00
CA VAL A 14 -10.04 -20.81 -24.25
C VAL A 14 -10.21 -21.15 -25.72
N VAL A 15 -9.92 -20.20 -26.63
CA VAL A 15 -9.95 -20.43 -28.08
C VAL A 15 -8.93 -21.50 -28.48
N LEU A 16 -7.74 -21.52 -27.88
CA LEU A 16 -6.73 -22.55 -28.12
C LEU A 16 -7.22 -23.94 -27.71
N VAL A 17 -7.84 -24.06 -26.54
CA VAL A 17 -8.42 -25.33 -26.08
C VAL A 17 -9.51 -25.78 -27.06
N TRP A 18 -10.39 -24.87 -27.48
CA TRP A 18 -11.43 -25.16 -28.49
C TRP A 18 -10.83 -25.67 -29.80
N GLU A 19 -9.91 -24.92 -30.40
CA GLU A 19 -9.28 -25.29 -31.68
C GLU A 19 -8.45 -26.58 -31.55
N SER A 20 -7.81 -26.82 -30.40
CA SER A 20 -7.09 -28.07 -30.14
C SER A 20 -8.02 -29.27 -30.07
N VAL A 21 -9.16 -29.15 -29.37
CA VAL A 21 -10.15 -30.24 -29.32
C VAL A 21 -10.72 -30.48 -30.72
N ARG A 22 -11.15 -29.42 -31.42
CA ARG A 22 -11.67 -29.49 -32.79
C ARG A 22 -10.66 -30.11 -33.77
N ALA A 23 -9.37 -29.81 -33.60
CA ALA A 23 -8.26 -30.34 -34.39
C ALA A 23 -8.07 -31.87 -34.22
N ASN A 24 -8.55 -32.43 -33.09
CA ASN A 24 -8.39 -33.85 -32.75
C ASN A 24 -9.69 -34.68 -32.85
N VAL A 25 -10.82 -34.06 -33.17
CA VAL A 25 -12.07 -34.78 -33.45
C VAL A 25 -11.98 -35.58 -34.77
N ALA A 26 -12.65 -36.74 -34.81
CA ALA A 26 -12.70 -37.59 -35.99
C ALA A 26 -13.10 -36.81 -37.25
N PRO A 27 -12.49 -37.07 -38.42
CA PRO A 27 -12.72 -36.27 -39.64
C PRO A 27 -14.20 -36.14 -40.03
N GLY A 28 -14.99 -37.20 -39.83
CA GLY A 28 -16.43 -37.21 -40.15
C GLY A 28 -17.29 -36.36 -39.21
N ALA A 29 -16.83 -36.09 -37.98
CA ALA A 29 -17.55 -35.26 -37.02
C ALA A 29 -17.19 -33.77 -37.14
N ARG A 30 -16.09 -33.41 -37.84
CA ARG A 30 -15.67 -32.01 -38.01
C ARG A 30 -16.63 -31.19 -38.90
N SER A 31 -17.40 -31.85 -39.78
CA SER A 31 -18.43 -31.20 -40.59
C SER A 31 -19.69 -30.85 -39.80
N ASP A 32 -19.88 -31.45 -38.64
CA ASP A 32 -21.09 -31.31 -37.84
C ASP A 32 -20.96 -30.19 -36.81
N TRP A 33 -22.09 -29.67 -36.35
CA TRP A 33 -22.11 -28.76 -35.22
C TRP A 33 -21.76 -29.51 -33.93
N PRO A 34 -20.91 -28.95 -33.04
CA PRO A 34 -20.31 -27.62 -33.07
C PRO A 34 -18.93 -27.54 -33.74
N TRP A 35 -18.35 -28.66 -34.17
CA TRP A 35 -16.98 -28.77 -34.68
C TRP A 35 -16.71 -28.08 -36.01
N ARG A 36 -17.77 -27.72 -36.75
CA ARG A 36 -17.67 -26.87 -37.93
C ARG A 36 -17.22 -25.43 -37.61
N LEU A 37 -17.43 -24.95 -36.38
CA LEU A 37 -17.07 -23.59 -35.99
C LEU A 37 -15.55 -23.46 -35.82
N GLN A 38 -14.92 -22.73 -36.75
CA GLN A 38 -13.56 -22.24 -36.64
C GLN A 38 -13.58 -20.81 -36.10
N LEU A 39 -12.89 -20.57 -35.00
CA LEU A 39 -12.78 -19.25 -34.41
C LEU A 39 -11.58 -18.50 -34.99
N LEU A 40 -10.40 -19.13 -34.96
CA LEU A 40 -9.15 -18.58 -35.46
C LEU A 40 -8.30 -19.67 -36.12
N ASP A 41 -7.43 -19.29 -37.06
CA ASP A 41 -6.36 -20.17 -37.51
C ASP A 41 -5.26 -20.31 -36.45
N MET A 42 -4.57 -21.46 -36.44
CA MET A 42 -3.59 -21.79 -35.41
C MET A 42 -2.36 -20.87 -35.43
N GLU A 43 -1.98 -20.34 -36.60
CA GLU A 43 -0.82 -19.45 -36.73
C GLU A 43 -1.11 -18.06 -36.13
N ALA A 44 -2.26 -17.47 -36.47
CA ALA A 44 -2.73 -16.23 -35.88
C ALA A 44 -2.97 -16.38 -34.37
N LEU A 45 -3.56 -17.51 -33.94
CA LEU A 45 -3.81 -17.78 -32.52
C LEU A 45 -2.51 -17.88 -31.73
N GLY A 46 -1.51 -18.60 -32.26
CA GLY A 46 -0.18 -18.69 -31.67
C GLY A 46 0.49 -17.33 -31.55
N SER A 47 0.40 -16.50 -32.59
CA SER A 47 0.96 -15.15 -32.61
C SER A 47 0.30 -14.24 -31.57
N LEU A 48 -1.03 -14.23 -31.50
CA LEU A 48 -1.78 -13.42 -30.52
C LEU A 48 -1.52 -13.89 -29.08
N LEU A 49 -1.45 -15.21 -28.85
CA LEU A 49 -1.08 -15.75 -27.54
C LEU A 49 0.32 -15.32 -27.12
N ALA A 50 1.30 -15.39 -28.02
CA ALA A 50 2.66 -14.97 -27.73
C ALA A 50 2.72 -13.48 -27.35
N VAL A 51 2.01 -12.61 -28.08
CA VAL A 51 1.94 -11.17 -27.78
C VAL A 51 1.23 -10.91 -26.46
N ALA A 52 0.08 -11.55 -26.22
CA ALA A 52 -0.68 -11.37 -24.98
C ALA A 52 0.10 -11.86 -23.76
N ALA A 53 0.74 -13.04 -23.85
CA ALA A 53 1.59 -13.58 -22.80
C ALA A 53 2.81 -12.67 -22.56
N GLY A 54 3.47 -12.20 -23.62
CA GLY A 54 4.58 -11.26 -23.55
C GLY A 54 4.19 -9.95 -22.84
N ALA A 55 3.03 -9.37 -23.19
CA ALA A 55 2.52 -8.16 -22.55
C ALA A 55 2.22 -8.38 -21.06
N VAL A 56 1.60 -9.50 -20.69
CA VAL A 56 1.31 -9.87 -19.30
C VAL A 56 2.60 -10.02 -18.50
N LEU A 57 3.60 -10.73 -19.05
CA LEU A 57 4.90 -10.93 -18.41
C LEU A 57 5.67 -9.61 -18.26
N ALA A 58 5.76 -8.80 -19.32
CA ALA A 58 6.44 -7.51 -19.29
C ALA A 58 5.83 -6.59 -18.23
N ARG A 59 4.50 -6.52 -18.16
CA ARG A 59 3.80 -5.77 -17.11
C ARG A 59 4.12 -6.31 -15.73
N ALA A 60 4.04 -7.63 -15.52
CA ALA A 60 4.32 -8.24 -14.22
C ALA A 60 5.76 -7.98 -13.75
N GLN A 61 6.74 -8.01 -14.65
CA GLN A 61 8.12 -7.64 -14.35
C GLN A 61 8.21 -6.15 -13.98
N TYR A 62 7.60 -5.27 -14.77
CA TYR A 62 7.63 -3.83 -14.50
C TYR A 62 6.95 -3.46 -13.18
N ALA A 63 5.79 -4.05 -12.88
CA ALA A 63 5.10 -3.86 -11.59
C ALA A 63 5.95 -4.29 -10.40
N ARG A 64 6.78 -5.34 -10.57
CA ARG A 64 7.71 -5.77 -9.51
C ARG A 64 8.87 -4.79 -9.32
N THR A 65 9.39 -4.21 -10.39
CA THR A 65 10.50 -3.25 -10.32
C THR A 65 10.09 -1.91 -9.73
N VAL A 66 8.86 -1.48 -9.99
CA VAL A 66 8.34 -0.19 -9.51
C VAL A 66 7.59 -0.26 -8.19
N ARG A 67 7.53 -1.44 -7.58
CA ARG A 67 6.78 -1.67 -6.35
C ARG A 67 7.32 -0.75 -5.23
N PRO A 68 6.45 0.02 -4.54
CA PRO A 68 6.88 0.85 -3.43
C PRO A 68 7.35 -0.02 -2.25
N TYR A 69 8.32 0.49 -1.51
CA TYR A 69 8.82 -0.14 -0.29
C TYR A 69 8.56 0.79 0.89
N LEU A 70 7.34 0.73 1.42
CA LEU A 70 6.90 1.64 2.48
C LEU A 70 7.53 1.25 3.83
N GLY A 71 8.26 2.19 4.41
CA GLY A 71 8.97 2.05 5.67
C GLY A 71 8.64 3.17 6.66
N TRP A 72 8.97 2.92 7.92
CA TRP A 72 8.74 3.86 9.02
C TRP A 72 10.08 4.07 9.72
N ARG A 73 10.37 5.32 10.08
CA ARG A 73 11.55 5.66 10.87
C ARG A 73 11.15 6.62 11.98
N GLY A 74 11.46 6.21 13.21
CA GLY A 74 11.24 7.01 14.39
C GLY A 74 12.55 7.44 15.04
N GLY A 75 12.51 8.53 15.80
CA GLY A 75 13.61 8.98 16.62
C GLY A 75 13.21 10.14 17.52
N TRP A 76 13.89 10.27 18.66
CA TRP A 76 13.69 11.40 19.55
C TRP A 76 14.40 12.66 19.01
N VAL A 77 13.66 13.75 18.92
CA VAL A 77 14.13 15.07 18.46
C VAL A 77 13.56 16.17 19.36
N ARG A 78 14.09 17.40 19.29
CA ARG A 78 13.56 18.57 20.01
C ARG A 78 12.80 19.55 19.12
N GLU A 79 12.74 19.25 17.84
CA GLU A 79 12.05 20.05 16.84
C GLU A 79 10.64 19.46 16.65
N HIS A 80 9.63 20.27 16.33
CA HIS A 80 8.21 19.93 16.05
C HIS A 80 7.18 20.14 17.18
N LEU A 81 7.55 20.07 18.47
CA LEU A 81 6.62 20.46 19.55
C LEU A 81 6.94 21.84 20.12
N LYS A 82 5.92 22.50 20.69
CA LYS A 82 6.02 23.85 21.26
C LYS A 82 7.12 23.91 22.31
N GLY A 83 7.88 25.01 22.31
CA GLY A 83 8.95 25.24 23.27
C GLY A 83 10.19 24.35 23.10
N GLY A 84 10.32 23.65 21.97
CA GLY A 84 11.46 22.76 21.72
C GLY A 84 11.43 21.49 22.58
N ALA A 85 10.24 21.09 23.02
CA ALA A 85 10.07 19.90 23.84
C ALA A 85 10.52 18.65 23.08
N GLN A 86 11.10 17.71 23.82
CA GLN A 86 11.54 16.45 23.24
C GLN A 86 10.35 15.61 22.81
N ALA A 87 10.37 15.18 21.56
CA ALA A 87 9.29 14.47 20.90
C ALA A 87 9.81 13.25 20.15
N TRP A 88 9.07 12.15 20.21
CA TRP A 88 9.25 11.04 19.31
C TRP A 88 8.72 11.45 17.94
N ARG A 89 9.62 11.76 17.02
CA ARG A 89 9.28 12.03 15.62
C ARG A 89 9.15 10.71 14.90
N MET A 90 8.09 10.58 14.12
CA MET A 90 7.91 9.48 13.17
C MET A 90 7.81 10.06 11.76
N GLY A 91 8.60 9.54 10.82
CA GLY A 91 8.36 9.75 9.39
C GLY A 91 8.18 8.49 8.54
N LEU A 92 7.34 8.63 7.51
CA LEU A 92 7.05 7.65 6.47
C LEU A 92 8.06 7.84 5.33
N LEU A 93 8.53 6.73 4.76
CA LEU A 93 9.40 6.76 3.59
C LEU A 93 9.01 5.70 2.57
N ASN A 94 9.33 5.96 1.31
CA ASN A 94 9.29 4.98 0.23
C ASN A 94 10.73 4.65 -0.17
N GLY A 95 11.19 3.45 0.21
CA GLY A 95 12.51 2.93 -0.16
C GLY A 95 12.55 2.27 -1.54
N GLY A 96 11.43 2.25 -2.27
CA GLY A 96 11.39 1.84 -3.67
C GLY A 96 11.93 2.96 -4.56
N GLN A 97 12.40 2.62 -5.76
CA GLN A 97 13.06 3.58 -6.67
C GLN A 97 12.10 4.55 -7.37
N HIS A 98 10.80 4.28 -7.30
CA HIS A 98 9.77 5.02 -8.03
C HIS A 98 8.82 5.74 -7.06
N ILE A 99 8.17 6.78 -7.57
CA ILE A 99 7.17 7.54 -6.82
C ILE A 99 5.93 6.66 -6.61
N ALA A 100 5.32 6.77 -5.44
CA ALA A 100 3.97 6.28 -5.19
C ALA A 100 3.09 7.42 -4.69
N ALA A 101 1.88 7.55 -5.22
CA ALA A 101 0.94 8.59 -4.80
C ALA A 101 0.05 8.06 -3.68
N VAL A 102 -0.16 8.84 -2.63
CA VAL A 102 -1.06 8.46 -1.53
C VAL A 102 -2.49 8.43 -2.04
N GLU A 103 -3.20 7.32 -1.78
CA GLU A 103 -4.61 7.13 -2.10
C GLU A 103 -5.47 7.37 -0.87
N SER A 104 -5.08 6.80 0.27
CA SER A 104 -5.75 7.00 1.56
C SER A 104 -4.76 6.98 2.72
N TYR A 105 -5.12 7.69 3.78
CA TYR A 105 -4.28 7.89 4.95
C TYR A 105 -5.16 7.96 6.20
N ASP A 106 -5.20 6.86 6.94
CA ASP A 106 -6.07 6.68 8.10
C ASP A 106 -5.26 6.39 9.36
N PHE A 107 -5.88 6.68 10.49
CA PHE A 107 -5.34 6.52 11.82
C PHE A 107 -6.23 5.60 12.65
N LEU A 108 -5.61 4.90 13.59
CA LEU A 108 -6.28 4.17 14.65
C LEU A 108 -5.55 4.43 15.97
N VAL A 109 -6.25 5.03 16.93
CA VAL A 109 -5.72 5.35 18.26
C VAL A 109 -6.05 4.20 19.21
N VAL A 110 -5.04 3.72 19.95
CA VAL A 110 -5.22 2.74 21.03
C VAL A 110 -4.84 3.41 22.35
N PRO A 111 -5.83 3.80 23.17
CA PRO A 111 -5.57 4.41 24.47
C PRO A 111 -4.78 3.48 25.39
N ALA A 112 -4.07 4.05 26.37
CA ALA A 112 -3.36 3.28 27.37
C ALA A 112 -4.29 2.36 28.18
N GLY A 113 -3.93 1.10 28.31
CA GLY A 113 -4.70 0.09 29.06
C GLY A 113 -5.94 -0.43 28.33
N ALA A 114 -6.14 -0.06 27.06
CA ALA A 114 -7.15 -0.68 26.22
C ALA A 114 -6.68 -2.05 25.70
N ASP A 115 -7.61 -2.96 25.44
CA ASP A 115 -7.31 -4.21 24.76
C ASP A 115 -6.77 -3.97 23.35
N ALA A 116 -6.04 -4.96 22.83
CA ALA A 116 -5.54 -4.91 21.46
C ALA A 116 -6.70 -4.64 20.47
N PRO A 117 -6.48 -3.78 19.45
CA PRO A 117 -7.54 -3.41 18.53
C PRO A 117 -8.10 -4.64 17.81
N ASP A 118 -9.41 -4.83 17.89
CA ASP A 118 -10.14 -5.86 17.16
C ASP A 118 -10.24 -5.49 15.66
N ALA A 119 -10.59 -6.46 14.81
CA ALA A 119 -10.85 -6.25 13.39
C ALA A 119 -11.94 -5.20 13.11
N ALA A 120 -12.83 -4.94 14.09
CA ALA A 120 -13.86 -3.90 14.04
C ALA A 120 -13.35 -2.50 14.44
N ALA A 121 -12.08 -2.35 14.82
CA ALA A 121 -11.52 -1.08 15.25
C ALA A 121 -11.69 0.00 14.17
N ARG A 122 -12.19 1.17 14.60
CA ARG A 122 -12.61 2.23 13.69
C ARG A 122 -11.42 3.06 13.24
N TRP A 123 -10.99 2.81 12.01
CA TRP A 123 -10.07 3.72 11.31
C TRP A 123 -10.75 5.07 11.04
N THR A 124 -10.00 6.15 11.21
CA THR A 124 -10.49 7.51 10.97
C THR A 124 -9.43 8.36 10.26
N GLY A 125 -9.84 9.41 9.56
CA GLY A 125 -8.92 10.45 9.08
C GLY A 125 -8.36 11.29 10.22
N LEU A 126 -7.41 12.17 9.88
CA LEU A 126 -6.71 13.05 10.83
C LEU A 126 -7.63 13.81 11.79
N PRO A 127 -8.77 14.43 11.36
CA PRO A 127 -9.63 15.14 12.28
C PRO A 127 -10.23 14.26 13.38
N GLY A 128 -10.61 13.02 13.05
CA GLY A 128 -11.15 12.09 14.05
C GLY A 128 -10.08 11.58 15.01
N ALA A 129 -8.87 11.29 14.52
CA ALA A 129 -7.75 10.92 15.38
C ALA A 129 -7.36 12.05 16.33
N ALA A 130 -7.30 13.29 15.83
CA ALA A 130 -7.03 14.46 16.66
C ALA A 130 -8.13 14.65 17.73
N ALA A 131 -9.40 14.43 17.39
CA ALA A 131 -10.51 14.49 18.34
C ALA A 131 -10.41 13.40 19.43
N GLU A 132 -10.10 12.15 19.05
CA GLU A 132 -9.88 11.05 20.00
C GLU A 132 -8.72 11.34 20.95
N LEU A 133 -7.58 11.82 20.42
CA LEU A 133 -6.42 12.19 21.24
C LEU A 133 -6.74 13.36 22.18
N THR A 134 -7.49 14.36 21.71
CA THR A 134 -7.92 15.49 22.55
C THR A 134 -8.87 15.05 23.65
N ALA A 135 -9.76 14.09 23.37
CA ALA A 135 -10.66 13.50 24.37
C ALA A 135 -9.91 12.73 25.48
N LEU A 136 -8.69 12.24 25.19
CA LEU A 136 -7.78 11.67 26.20
C LEU A 136 -7.05 12.73 27.04
N GLY A 137 -7.31 14.01 26.78
CA GLY A 137 -6.71 15.16 27.48
C GLY A 137 -5.34 15.58 26.95
N LEU A 138 -5.00 15.20 25.71
CA LEU A 138 -3.76 15.61 25.04
C LEU A 138 -3.99 16.90 24.24
N THR A 139 -2.99 17.78 24.23
CA THR A 139 -3.07 19.08 23.54
C THR A 139 -2.29 19.06 22.23
N VAL A 140 -2.89 19.55 21.15
CA VAL A 140 -2.23 19.71 19.85
C VAL A 140 -1.05 20.68 19.97
N ALA A 141 0.05 20.38 19.27
CA ALA A 141 1.34 21.08 19.27
C ALA A 141 2.12 21.05 20.60
N GLU A 142 1.51 20.63 21.71
CA GLU A 142 2.17 20.46 23.00
C GLU A 142 2.47 18.98 23.28
N ASP A 143 1.46 18.12 23.14
CA ASP A 143 1.58 16.68 23.34
C ASP A 143 1.72 15.92 22.03
N PHE A 144 1.10 16.41 20.96
CA PHE A 144 1.21 15.78 19.64
C PHE A 144 1.06 16.75 18.49
N GLN A 145 1.66 16.40 17.37
CA GLN A 145 1.39 16.99 16.07
C GLN A 145 1.19 15.86 15.07
N LEU A 146 0.07 15.87 14.35
CA LEU A 146 -0.15 14.99 13.19
C LEU A 146 -0.04 15.83 11.92
N VAL A 147 0.56 15.25 10.89
CA VAL A 147 0.66 15.86 9.55
C VAL A 147 -0.38 15.20 8.66
N ASP A 148 -1.15 16.03 7.95
CA ASP A 148 -2.06 15.53 6.93
C ASP A 148 -1.26 15.14 5.68
N ILE A 149 -1.51 13.94 5.18
CA ILE A 149 -0.95 13.45 3.93
C ILE A 149 -2.13 13.18 3.00
N SER A 150 -2.56 14.23 2.31
CA SER A 150 -3.77 14.18 1.48
C SER A 150 -3.61 13.26 0.27
N PRO A 151 -4.72 12.74 -0.29
CA PRO A 151 -4.68 11.97 -1.54
C PRO A 151 -3.96 12.72 -2.67
N GLY A 152 -3.16 11.99 -3.44
CA GLY A 152 -2.29 12.53 -4.49
C GLY A 152 -0.91 12.98 -4.00
N PHE A 153 -0.66 13.02 -2.68
CA PHE A 153 0.67 13.38 -2.16
C PHE A 153 1.73 12.40 -2.66
N PRO A 154 2.84 12.89 -3.27
CA PRO A 154 3.87 12.03 -3.83
C PRO A 154 4.84 11.54 -2.75
N LEU A 155 4.91 10.23 -2.55
CA LEU A 155 6.00 9.58 -1.81
C LEU A 155 7.14 9.26 -2.77
N VAL A 156 8.09 10.19 -2.84
CA VAL A 156 9.28 10.07 -3.66
C VAL A 156 10.31 9.15 -3.02
N SER A 157 11.09 8.46 -3.86
CA SER A 157 12.30 7.76 -3.43
C SER A 157 13.31 8.80 -2.96
N THR A 158 13.50 8.94 -1.66
CA THR A 158 14.61 9.73 -1.15
C THR A 158 15.85 8.83 -1.17
N GLY A 159 16.83 9.16 -2.02
CA GLY A 159 18.15 8.50 -1.95
C GLY A 159 18.86 8.73 -0.60
N SER A 160 18.33 9.65 0.21
CA SER A 160 18.63 9.86 1.62
C SER A 160 17.63 9.14 2.52
N TYR A 161 18.00 8.89 3.78
CA TYR A 161 17.08 8.37 4.80
C TYR A 161 16.09 9.43 5.32
N GLU A 162 15.77 10.43 4.51
CA GLU A 162 14.75 11.42 4.82
C GLU A 162 13.36 10.78 4.80
N THR A 163 12.48 11.33 5.62
CA THR A 163 11.15 10.80 5.81
C THR A 163 10.14 11.92 5.81
N VAL A 164 9.00 11.70 5.16
CA VAL A 164 7.82 12.56 5.25
C VAL A 164 7.29 12.46 6.68
N LEU A 165 7.26 13.59 7.38
CA LEU A 165 6.78 13.63 8.76
C LEU A 165 5.33 13.13 8.81
N VAL A 166 5.07 12.16 9.68
CA VAL A 166 3.71 11.67 9.99
C VAL A 166 3.21 12.34 11.25
N GLY A 167 4.10 12.45 12.26
CA GLY A 167 3.78 13.14 13.49
C GLY A 167 4.93 13.18 14.47
N ALA A 168 4.73 13.94 15.54
CA ALA A 168 5.62 14.07 16.67
C ALA A 168 4.84 13.91 17.97
N PHE A 169 5.38 13.17 18.93
CA PHE A 169 4.65 12.75 20.13
C PHE A 169 5.47 13.00 21.41
N SER A 170 4.90 13.67 22.40
CA SER A 170 5.56 13.95 23.68
C SER A 170 5.70 12.69 24.55
N LYS A 171 6.47 12.77 25.64
CA LYS A 171 6.51 11.70 26.67
C LYS A 171 5.11 11.45 27.26
N ARG A 172 4.35 12.52 27.54
CA ARG A 172 2.97 12.43 28.05
C ARG A 172 2.04 11.74 27.06
N PHE A 173 2.22 11.92 25.76
CA PHE A 173 1.48 11.17 24.75
C PHE A 173 1.70 9.65 24.91
N LEU A 174 2.97 9.23 25.04
CA LEU A 174 3.34 7.82 25.20
C LEU A 174 2.81 7.18 26.50
N GLU A 175 2.48 7.98 27.50
CA GLU A 175 1.85 7.50 28.74
C GLU A 175 0.34 7.30 28.60
N ARG A 176 -0.30 8.01 27.66
CA ARG A 176 -1.77 8.01 27.47
C ARG A 176 -2.24 7.16 26.29
N VAL A 177 -1.33 6.81 25.38
CA VAL A 177 -1.63 6.09 24.13
C VAL A 177 -0.67 4.92 24.00
N ASP A 178 -1.18 3.69 24.04
CA ASP A 178 -0.36 2.48 23.90
C ASP A 178 0.16 2.33 22.47
N ALA A 179 -0.70 2.55 21.48
CA ALA A 179 -0.35 2.50 20.06
C ALA A 179 -1.07 3.58 19.26
N LEU A 180 -0.40 4.09 18.23
CA LEU A 180 -1.02 4.91 17.18
C LEU A 180 -0.69 4.25 15.85
N TYR A 181 -1.66 3.56 15.27
CA TYR A 181 -1.48 2.95 13.96
C TYR A 181 -1.83 3.93 12.86
N VAL A 182 -1.04 3.89 11.79
CA VAL A 182 -1.30 4.61 10.55
C VAL A 182 -1.39 3.60 9.42
N ARG A 183 -2.51 3.65 8.69
CA ARG A 183 -2.73 2.89 7.47
C ARG A 183 -2.58 3.83 6.30
N VAL A 184 -1.56 3.57 5.49
CA VAL A 184 -1.35 4.28 4.23
C VAL A 184 -1.60 3.33 3.08
N ARG A 185 -2.45 3.76 2.15
CA ARG A 185 -2.60 3.13 0.84
C ARG A 185 -2.01 4.05 -0.21
N VAL A 186 -1.23 3.48 -1.11
CA VAL A 186 -0.58 4.22 -2.20
C VAL A 186 -0.82 3.53 -3.53
N VAL A 187 -0.78 4.30 -4.60
CA VAL A 187 -0.82 3.80 -5.98
C VAL A 187 0.53 4.03 -6.62
N ASP A 188 1.11 2.97 -7.18
CA ASP A 188 2.37 3.07 -7.91
C ASP A 188 2.19 3.61 -9.34
N VAL A 189 3.30 3.80 -10.06
CA VAL A 189 3.29 4.32 -11.43
C VAL A 189 2.59 3.42 -12.46
N VAL A 190 2.33 2.15 -12.13
CA VAL A 190 1.61 1.18 -12.99
C VAL A 190 0.12 1.15 -12.63
N GLY A 191 -0.27 1.83 -11.55
CA GLY A 191 -1.64 1.88 -11.06
C GLY A 191 -2.00 0.71 -10.15
N ASP A 192 -1.03 0.00 -9.56
CA ASP A 192 -1.28 -0.99 -8.52
C ASP A 192 -1.35 -0.32 -7.14
N SER A 193 -2.36 -0.70 -6.35
CA SER A 193 -2.52 -0.23 -4.98
C SER A 193 -1.73 -1.08 -3.99
N HIS A 194 -1.03 -0.45 -3.07
CA HIS A 194 -0.25 -1.08 -2.00
C HIS A 194 -0.65 -0.48 -0.66
N GLU A 195 -0.88 -1.32 0.34
CA GLU A 195 -1.27 -0.88 1.68
C GLU A 195 -0.21 -1.29 2.71
N ARG A 196 0.05 -0.39 3.67
CA ARG A 196 0.90 -0.68 4.81
C ARG A 196 0.31 -0.05 6.06
N ILE A 197 0.31 -0.83 7.14
CA ILE A 197 0.00 -0.36 8.49
C ILE A 197 1.31 -0.29 9.29
N GLY A 198 1.56 0.86 9.91
CA GLY A 198 2.69 1.09 10.81
C GLY A 198 2.22 1.55 12.18
N ASP A 199 2.92 1.14 13.23
CA ASP A 199 2.76 1.71 14.58
C ASP A 199 3.75 2.86 14.75
N CYS A 200 3.21 4.08 14.91
CA CYS A 200 4.01 5.28 15.05
C CYS A 200 4.81 5.35 16.33
N LEU A 201 4.44 4.59 17.37
CA LEU A 201 5.09 4.59 18.68
C LEU A 201 6.10 3.45 18.82
N LYS A 202 6.21 2.60 17.79
CA LYS A 202 7.14 1.47 17.79
C LYS A 202 8.58 1.96 17.99
N GLY A 203 9.21 1.50 19.06
CA GLY A 203 10.57 1.85 19.43
C GLY A 203 10.70 3.11 20.29
N ALA A 204 9.64 3.91 20.47
CA ALA A 204 9.68 5.12 21.29
C ALA A 204 10.00 4.81 22.76
N ARG A 205 9.55 3.64 23.24
CA ARG A 205 9.75 3.14 24.61
C ARG A 205 11.00 2.28 24.78
N ALA A 206 11.77 2.05 23.71
CA ALA A 206 12.98 1.25 23.82
C ALA A 206 14.06 2.05 24.59
N THR A 207 14.61 1.44 25.64
CA THR A 207 15.59 2.05 26.56
C THR A 207 16.85 2.58 25.86
N ALA A 208 17.24 2.01 24.73
CA ALA A 208 18.40 2.46 23.95
C ALA A 208 18.26 3.86 23.35
N PHE A 209 17.03 4.39 23.26
CA PHE A 209 16.73 5.68 22.63
C PHE A 209 15.98 6.64 23.55
N ALA A 210 15.68 6.25 24.78
CA ALA A 210 14.91 7.08 25.70
C ALA A 210 15.65 8.42 25.98
N PRO A 211 14.92 9.54 26.09
CA PRO A 211 15.46 10.79 26.61
C PRO A 211 16.24 10.55 27.91
N LEU A 212 17.39 11.20 28.07
CA LEU A 212 17.95 11.39 29.41
C LEU A 212 17.00 12.32 30.16
N ASP A 213 16.48 11.88 31.30
CA ASP A 213 15.64 12.68 32.19
C ASP A 213 16.35 13.97 32.64
#